data_AF-A0A3D2AZI3-F1
#
_entry.id   AF-A0A3D2AZI3-F1
#
_cell.length_a   1.000
_cell.length_b   1.000
_cell.length_c   1.000
_cell.angle_alpha   90.00
_cell.angle_beta   90.00
_cell.angle_gamma   90.00
#
_symmetry.space_group_name_H-M   'P 1'
#
loop_
_entity.id
_entity.type
_entity.pdbx_description
1 polymer ?
#
loop_
_entity_poly.entity_id
_entity_poly.type
_entity_poly.pdbx_seq_one_letter_code
_entity_poly.pdbx_strand_id
1 'polypeptide(L)' 'IDLHNLLHFVNLRADSHAQWEIQEYARIMLNILQLWVPLVTKAFINYRTGGAHLSEEGLSVVRMLLAGVQIDHENLKMSP' A
#
# COMPACT_ATOMS: atom_id res chain seq x y z
N ILE A 1 -21.47 3.54 -6.79
CA ILE A 1 -20.02 3.44 -6.50
C ILE A 1 -19.35 2.80 -7.71
N ASP A 2 -18.25 3.36 -8.20
CA ASP A 2 -17.45 2.73 -9.26
C ASP A 2 -16.38 1.80 -8.67
N LEU A 3 -15.68 1.07 -9.55
CA LEU A 3 -14.67 0.10 -9.14
C LEU A 3 -13.48 0.74 -8.41
N HIS A 4 -13.05 1.94 -8.81
CA HIS A 4 -11.92 2.62 -8.18
C HIS A 4 -12.25 3.00 -6.73
N ASN A 5 -13.41 3.62 -6.52
CA ASN A 5 -13.90 3.99 -5.20
C ASN A 5 -14.21 2.76 -4.32
N LEU A 6 -14.65 1.66 -4.92
CA LEU A 6 -14.86 0.40 -4.21
C LEU A 6 -13.54 -0.20 -3.72
N LEU A 7 -12.49 -0.23 -4.56
CA LEU A 7 -11.17 -0.70 -4.16
C LEU A 7 -10.57 0.16 -3.06
N HIS A 8 -10.75 1.48 -3.14
CA HIS A 8 -10.33 2.40 -2.08
C HIS A 8 -11.08 2.12 -0.76
N PHE A 9 -12.39 1.91 -0.80
CA PHE A 9 -13.19 1.53 0.36
C PHE A 9 -12.69 0.21 0.98
N VAL A 10 -12.53 -0.83 0.17
CA VAL A 10 -12.02 -2.13 0.63
C VAL A 10 -10.64 -1.98 1.26
N ASN A 11 -9.76 -1.14 0.70
CA ASN A 11 -8.44 -0.89 1.27
C ASN A 11 -8.51 -0.34 2.70
N LEU A 12 -9.30 0.72 2.92
CA LEU A 12 -9.45 1.35 4.23
C LEU A 12 -10.11 0.43 5.25
N ARG A 13 -11.03 -0.42 4.81
CA ARG A 13 -11.82 -1.28 5.70
C ARG A 13 -11.18 -2.62 5.99
N ALA A 14 -10.30 -3.11 5.12
CA ALA A 14 -9.50 -4.30 5.36
C ALA A 14 -8.19 -4.00 6.14
N ASP A 15 -8.03 -2.79 6.67
CA ASP A 15 -6.90 -2.39 7.51
C ASP A 15 -7.12 -2.82 8.97
N SER A 16 -6.05 -3.19 9.69
CA SER A 16 -6.13 -3.63 11.08
C SER A 16 -6.67 -2.58 12.05
N HIS A 17 -6.59 -1.29 11.70
CA HIS A 17 -7.13 -0.18 12.49
C HIS A 17 -8.65 0.00 12.32
N ALA A 18 -9.27 -0.65 11.33
CA ALA A 18 -10.72 -0.62 11.17
C ALA A 18 -11.42 -1.49 12.23
N GLN A 19 -12.72 -1.29 12.45
CA GLN A 19 -13.50 -2.15 13.35
C GLN A 19 -13.57 -3.59 12.80
N TRP A 20 -13.51 -4.60 13.67
CA TRP A 20 -13.43 -6.01 13.26
C TRP A 20 -14.55 -6.44 12.30
N GLU A 21 -15.81 -6.08 12.58
CA GLU A 21 -16.92 -6.49 11.73
C GLU A 21 -16.76 -6.00 10.29
N ILE A 22 -16.33 -4.74 10.10
CA ILE A 22 -16.19 -4.16 8.76
C ILE A 22 -14.96 -4.71 8.01
N GLN A 23 -13.94 -5.17 8.74
CA GLN A 23 -12.82 -5.89 8.13
C GLN A 23 -13.28 -7.19 7.48
N GLU A 24 -14.16 -7.95 8.15
CA GLU A 24 -14.67 -9.21 7.60
C GLU A 24 -15.60 -8.99 6.40
N TYR A 25 -16.41 -7.92 6.42
CA TYR A 25 -17.14 -7.50 5.22
C TYR A 25 -16.20 -7.16 4.06
N ALA A 26 -15.13 -6.40 4.31
CA ALA A 26 -14.16 -6.04 3.28
C ALA A 26 -13.43 -7.27 2.72
N ARG A 27 -13.15 -8.27 3.56
CA ARG A 27 -12.55 -9.56 3.15
C ARG A 27 -13.47 -10.33 2.20
N ILE A 28 -14.77 -10.39 2.50
CA ILE A 28 -15.76 -11.02 1.61
C ILE A 28 -15.89 -10.24 0.30
N MET A 29 -15.92 -8.91 0.35
CA MET A 29 -15.94 -8.07 -0.86
C MET A 29 -14.72 -8.31 -1.75
N LEU A 30 -13.52 -8.47 -1.17
CA LEU A 30 -12.31 -8.80 -1.91
C LEU A 30 -12.42 -10.16 -2.62
N ASN A 31 -13.03 -11.16 -1.98
CA ASN A 31 -13.30 -12.46 -2.60
C ASN A 31 -14.26 -12.33 -3.80
N ILE A 32 -15.29 -11.50 -3.69
CA ILE A 32 -16.22 -11.23 -4.81
C ILE A 32 -15.47 -10.53 -5.94
N LEU A 33 -14.65 -9.52 -5.65
CA LEU A 33 -13.83 -8.84 -6.65
C LEU A 33 -12.85 -9.79 -7.35
N GLN A 34 -12.30 -10.77 -6.63
CA GLN A 34 -11.44 -11.79 -7.22
C GLN A 34 -12.16 -12.66 -8.25
N LEU A 35 -13.46 -12.92 -8.06
CA LEU A 35 -14.28 -13.67 -9.01
C LEU A 35 -14.67 -12.84 -10.23
N TRP A 36 -15.01 -11.56 -10.04
CA TRP A 36 -15.55 -10.71 -11.11
C TRP A 36 -14.47 -9.99 -11.93
N VAL A 37 -13.43 -9.48 -11.28
CA VAL A 37 -12.37 -8.66 -11.91
C VAL A 37 -10.97 -9.14 -11.50
N PRO A 38 -10.62 -10.42 -11.79
CA PRO A 38 -9.42 -11.07 -11.24
C PRO A 38 -8.10 -10.35 -11.55
N LEU A 39 -7.98 -9.75 -12.75
CA LEU A 39 -6.78 -9.00 -13.14
C LEU A 39 -6.60 -7.73 -12.29
N VAL A 40 -7.69 -7.00 -12.04
CA VAL A 40 -7.67 -5.78 -11.23
C VAL A 40 -7.41 -6.13 -9.77
N THR A 41 -8.08 -7.16 -9.24
CA THR A 41 -7.87 -7.62 -7.86
C THR A 41 -6.43 -8.06 -7.62
N LYS A 42 -5.82 -8.79 -8.56
CA LYS A 42 -4.40 -9.17 -8.49
C LYS A 42 -3.48 -7.95 -8.48
N ALA A 43 -3.71 -6.99 -9.38
CA ALA A 43 -2.92 -5.76 -9.41
C ALA A 43 -3.06 -4.99 -8.09
N PHE A 44 -4.28 -4.83 -7.58
CA PHE A 44 -4.57 -4.17 -6.30
C PHE A 44 -3.85 -4.83 -5.11
N ILE A 45 -3.91 -6.17 -5.00
CA ILE A 45 -3.22 -6.91 -3.93
C ILE A 45 -1.70 -6.75 -4.05
N ASN A 46 -1.15 -6.83 -5.27
CA ASN A 46 0.30 -6.66 -5.50
C ASN A 46 0.79 -5.27 -5.07
N TYR A 47 0.04 -4.21 -5.39
CA TYR A 47 0.37 -2.86 -4.93
C TYR A 47 0.31 -2.73 -3.40
N ARG A 48 -0.63 -3.42 -2.73
CA ARG A 48 -0.78 -3.39 -1.27
C ARG A 48 0.28 -4.22 -0.53
N THR A 49 0.64 -5.38 -1.06
CA THR A 49 1.54 -6.35 -0.38
C THR A 49 3.02 -6.15 -0.74
N GLY A 50 3.33 -5.57 -1.90
CA GLY A 50 4.71 -5.39 -2.37
C GLY A 50 5.14 -3.94 -2.58
N GLY A 51 4.25 -2.97 -2.35
CA GLY A 51 4.56 -1.55 -2.47
C GLY A 51 5.08 -0.95 -1.17
N ALA A 52 6.22 -0.26 -1.22
CA ALA A 52 6.63 0.64 -0.16
C ALA A 52 6.24 2.08 -0.54
N HIS A 53 5.55 2.78 0.36
CA HIS A 53 5.36 4.22 0.23
C HIS A 53 6.62 4.91 0.78
N LEU A 54 7.46 5.41 -0.12
CA LEU A 54 8.63 6.22 0.24
C LEU A 54 8.26 7.70 0.14
N SER A 55 8.64 8.50 1.13
CA SER A 55 8.61 9.96 0.99
C SER A 55 9.60 10.40 -0.08
N GLU A 56 9.49 11.65 -0.53
CA GLU A 56 10.43 12.21 -1.50
C GLU A 56 11.88 12.13 -0.99
N GLU A 57 12.09 12.45 0.29
CA GLU A 57 13.38 12.33 0.98
C GLU A 57 13.83 10.87 1.05
N GLY A 58 12.94 9.95 1.43
CA GLY A 58 13.23 8.51 1.44
C GLY A 58 13.65 7.97 0.07
N LEU A 59 13.00 8.43 -0.99
CA LEU A 59 13.37 8.05 -2.35
C LEU A 59 14.74 8.60 -2.74
N SER A 60 15.09 9.82 -2.31
CA SER A 60 16.40 10.42 -2.57
C SER A 60 17.54 9.62 -1.91
N VAL A 61 17.32 9.14 -0.70
CA VAL A 61 18.25 8.31 0.07
C VAL A 61 18.45 6.96 -0.61
N VAL A 62 17.36 6.30 -1.01
CA VAL A 62 17.44 5.03 -1.76
C VAL A 62 18.26 5.20 -3.05
N ARG A 63 18.10 6.30 -3.77
CA ARG A 63 18.91 6.60 -4.97
C ARG A 63 20.40 6.77 -4.64
N MET A 64 20.73 7.46 -3.55
CA MET A 64 22.12 7.65 -3.11
C MET A 64 22.78 6.33 -2.67
N LEU A 65 22.05 5.48 -1.95
CA LEU A 65 22.51 4.15 -1.56
C LEU A 65 22.79 3.26 -2.79
N LEU A 66 21.90 3.27 -3.78
CA LEU A 66 22.09 2.54 -5.04
C LEU A 66 23.29 3.07 -5.84
N ALA A 67 23.65 4.35 -5.69
CA ALA A 67 24.84 4.95 -6.28
C ALA A 67 26.14 4.67 -5.49
N GLY A 68 26.07 3.92 -4.38
CA GLY A 68 27.23 3.54 -3.57
C GLY A 68 27.73 4.63 -2.61
N VAL A 69 26.94 5.67 -2.37
CA VAL A 69 27.27 6.73 -1.40
C VAL A 69 27.08 6.20 0.02
N GLN A 70 28.09 6.34 0.87
CA GLN A 70 27.95 6.07 2.31
C GLN A 70 27.13 7.19 2.95
N ILE A 71 26.00 6.84 3.55
CA ILE A 71 25.08 7.79 4.17
C ILE A 71 25.18 7.66 5.68
N ASP A 72 25.55 8.75 6.36
CA ASP A 72 25.54 8.84 7.81
C ASP A 72 24.19 9.36 8.33
N HIS A 73 23.70 8.74 9.40
CA HIS A 73 22.36 8.99 9.96
C HIS A 73 22.19 10.43 10.48
N GLU A 74 23.29 11.14 10.77
CA GLU A 74 23.30 12.53 11.26
C GLU A 74 22.99 13.57 10.18
N ASN A 75 23.18 13.22 8.89
CA ASN A 75 22.95 14.14 7.76
C ASN A 75 21.63 13.90 7.02
N LEU A 76 20.86 12.90 7.44
CA LEU A 76 19.56 12.61 6.87
C LEU A 76 18.53 13.60 7.43
N LYS A 77 18.06 14.52 6.58
CA LYS A 77 16.88 15.36 6.86
C LYS A 77 15.57 14.53 6.78
N MET A 78 15.57 13.36 7.39
CA MET A 78 14.36 12.59 7.61
C MET A 78 13.76 13.07 8.93
N SER A 79 12.49 13.48 8.91
CA SER A 79 11.76 13.62 10.16
C SER A 79 11.68 12.26 10.86
N PRO A 80 11.77 12.20 12.19
CA PRO A 80 11.69 10.94 12.95
C PRO A 80 10.36 10.21 12.72
#